data_AF-A0A812XIF7-F1
#
_entry.id   AF-A0A812XIF7-F1
#
_cell.length_a   1.000
_cell.length_b   1.000
_cell.length_c   1.000
_cell.angle_alpha   90.00
_cell.angle_beta   90.00
_cell.angle_gamma   90.00
#
_symmetry.space_group_name_H-M   'P 1'
#
loop_
_entity.id
_entity.type
_entity.pdbx_description
1 polymer ?
#
loop_
_entity_poly.entity_id
_entity_poly.type
_entity_poly.pdbx_seq_one_letter_code
_entity_poly.pdbx_strand_id
1 'polypeptide(L)'
;MLYKIASAGRAKTNVCRNLHRLIHREGVTLPLEISLVQVPVRKRRPCVKKVMVWYPCIYPSTWMSYMLENQSYLVLGGVDIQEPSKWQGILNDFWQQYLLYDEQHTYTTRFLFTVVPSELYWKDATLDGLNRLQLVQIDIVAPALDQAKVMSLKTGEEQVSDPESAWAFRCGKDFVSSGLVLLCKLELVPGRGLPTRLADAYSDFVQWCSRHGKSTSIRGFSKAGFKMGYPESI
;
A
#
# COMPACT_ATOMS: atom_id res chain seq x y z
N MET A 1 -23.88 3.86 3.63
CA MET A 1 -22.81 3.74 2.59
C MET A 1 -22.13 2.38 2.58
N LEU A 2 -21.60 1.87 3.71
CA LEU A 2 -20.89 0.59 3.81
C LEU A 2 -21.65 -0.61 3.20
N TYR A 3 -22.98 -0.68 3.40
CA TYR A 3 -23.80 -1.72 2.77
C TYR A 3 -23.77 -1.68 1.23
N LYS A 4 -23.75 -0.49 0.61
CA LYS A 4 -23.66 -0.34 -0.85
C LYS A 4 -22.30 -0.83 -1.36
N ILE A 5 -21.22 -0.52 -0.65
CA ILE A 5 -19.86 -1.03 -0.95
C ILE A 5 -19.84 -2.56 -0.85
N ALA A 6 -20.36 -3.13 0.25
CA ALA A 6 -20.45 -4.56 0.43
C ALA A 6 -21.28 -5.22 -0.69
N SER A 7 -22.36 -4.58 -1.13
CA SER A 7 -23.18 -5.07 -2.24
C SER A 7 -22.45 -5.01 -3.57
N ALA A 8 -21.68 -3.97 -3.86
CA ALA A 8 -20.84 -3.88 -5.06
C ALA A 8 -19.76 -4.99 -5.08
N GLY A 9 -19.19 -5.31 -3.91
CA GLY A 9 -18.24 -6.41 -3.72
C GLY A 9 -18.81 -7.81 -3.99
N ARG A 10 -20.13 -7.98 -3.90
CA ARG A 10 -20.82 -9.27 -4.18
C ARG A 10 -21.12 -9.48 -5.67
N ALA A 11 -20.84 -8.52 -6.55
CA ALA A 11 -21.03 -8.69 -7.98
C ALA A 11 -20.13 -9.83 -8.51
N LYS A 12 -20.64 -10.67 -9.42
CA LYS A 12 -19.85 -11.78 -10.00
C LYS A 12 -18.86 -11.30 -11.07
N THR A 13 -19.16 -10.17 -11.70
CA THR A 13 -18.35 -9.58 -12.78
C THR A 13 -18.17 -8.09 -12.52
N ASN A 14 -17.07 -7.53 -13.03
CA ASN A 14 -16.82 -6.08 -13.01
C ASN A 14 -16.87 -5.43 -11.62
N VAL A 15 -16.51 -6.18 -10.56
CA VAL A 15 -16.57 -5.71 -9.16
C VAL A 15 -15.85 -4.37 -8.98
N CYS A 16 -14.63 -4.27 -9.50
CA CYS A 16 -13.85 -3.03 -9.41
C CYS A 16 -14.54 -1.86 -10.12
N ARG A 17 -15.04 -2.06 -11.35
CA ARG A 17 -15.75 -1.02 -12.12
C ARG A 17 -17.03 -0.57 -11.42
N ASN A 18 -17.78 -1.50 -10.86
CA ASN A 18 -19.01 -1.21 -10.13
C ASN A 18 -18.72 -0.46 -8.83
N LEU A 19 -17.67 -0.85 -8.10
CA LEU A 19 -17.21 -0.15 -6.91
C LEU A 19 -16.75 1.28 -7.25
N HIS A 20 -15.99 1.47 -8.32
CA HIS A 20 -15.58 2.80 -8.78
C HIS A 20 -16.77 3.71 -9.08
N ARG A 21 -17.71 3.22 -9.89
CA ARG A 21 -18.94 3.97 -10.21
C ARG A 21 -19.70 4.35 -8.95
N LEU A 22 -19.78 3.44 -7.99
CA LEU A 22 -20.43 3.71 -6.71
C LEU A 22 -19.70 4.82 -5.94
N ILE A 23 -18.39 4.73 -5.78
CA ILE A 23 -17.59 5.74 -5.06
C ILE A 23 -17.77 7.13 -5.68
N HIS A 24 -17.69 7.24 -7.01
CA HIS A 24 -17.89 8.51 -7.72
C HIS A 24 -19.33 9.01 -7.59
N ARG A 25 -20.33 8.14 -7.74
CA ARG A 25 -21.75 8.53 -7.63
C ARG A 25 -22.11 9.04 -6.24
N GLU A 26 -21.53 8.45 -5.20
CA GLU A 26 -21.76 8.87 -3.80
C GLU A 26 -20.85 10.04 -3.39
N GLY A 27 -19.96 10.52 -4.27
CA GLY A 27 -19.07 11.65 -3.98
C GLY A 27 -18.02 11.37 -2.91
N VAL A 28 -17.61 10.11 -2.73
CA VAL A 28 -16.68 9.71 -1.65
C VAL A 28 -15.25 9.56 -2.18
N THR A 29 -14.89 10.49 -3.06
CA THR A 29 -13.53 10.66 -3.57
C THR A 29 -12.81 11.68 -2.71
N LEU A 30 -11.51 11.47 -2.48
CA LEU A 30 -10.67 12.48 -1.86
C LEU A 30 -10.23 13.50 -2.93
N PRO A 31 -10.27 14.82 -2.66
CA PRO A 31 -9.83 15.85 -3.59
C PRO A 31 -8.29 15.97 -3.58
N LEU A 32 -7.61 14.86 -3.85
CA LEU A 32 -6.15 14.80 -3.91
C LEU A 32 -5.66 15.07 -5.33
N GLU A 33 -4.59 15.86 -5.44
CA GLU A 33 -3.88 16.04 -6.69
C GLU A 33 -3.21 14.72 -7.11
N ILE A 34 -3.45 14.31 -8.36
CA ILE A 34 -2.83 13.12 -8.95
C ILE A 34 -1.72 13.60 -9.88
N SER A 35 -0.48 13.30 -9.50
CA SER A 35 0.70 13.57 -10.29
C SER A 35 0.93 12.47 -11.32
N LEU A 36 1.60 12.79 -12.43
CA LEU A 36 2.02 11.82 -13.43
C LEU A 36 3.54 11.66 -13.37
N VAL A 37 4.02 10.42 -13.25
CA VAL A 37 5.46 10.11 -13.28
C VAL A 37 5.76 9.11 -14.38
N GLN A 38 6.86 9.29 -15.09
CA GLN A 38 7.29 8.34 -16.10
C GLN A 38 7.89 7.10 -15.44
N VAL A 39 7.27 5.94 -15.67
CA VAL A 39 7.74 4.66 -15.15
C VAL A 39 8.09 3.74 -16.32
N PRO A 40 9.23 3.02 -16.29
CA PRO A 40 9.56 2.03 -17.30
C PRO A 40 8.66 0.80 -17.14
N VAL A 41 7.74 0.57 -18.08
CA VAL A 41 6.84 -0.59 -18.10
C VAL A 41 7.28 -1.59 -19.16
N ARG A 42 7.20 -2.88 -18.84
CA ARG A 42 7.50 -3.97 -19.78
C ARG A 42 6.26 -4.29 -20.62
N LYS A 43 6.20 -3.80 -21.87
CA LYS A 43 5.16 -4.17 -22.85
C LYS A 43 5.52 -5.51 -23.48
N ARG A 44 4.62 -6.51 -23.43
CA ARG A 44 4.91 -7.90 -23.86
C ARG A 44 4.63 -8.19 -25.34
N ARG A 45 3.80 -7.42 -26.04
CA ARG A 45 3.37 -7.70 -27.42
C ARG A 45 3.62 -6.51 -28.35
N PRO A 46 4.05 -6.74 -29.61
CA PRO A 46 4.39 -8.03 -30.24
C PRO A 46 5.73 -8.63 -29.77
N CYS A 47 6.64 -7.81 -29.24
CA CYS A 47 7.88 -8.25 -28.59
C CYS A 47 8.00 -7.58 -27.21
N VAL A 48 8.75 -8.21 -26.31
CA VAL A 48 9.05 -7.64 -25.00
C VAL A 48 9.94 -6.40 -25.15
N LYS A 49 9.42 -5.22 -24.84
CA LYS A 49 10.17 -3.96 -24.83
C LYS A 49 9.90 -3.18 -23.54
N LYS A 50 10.91 -2.47 -23.03
CA LYS A 50 10.73 -1.47 -21.97
C LYS A 50 10.26 -0.18 -22.62
N VAL A 51 9.15 0.38 -22.17
CA VAL A 51 8.56 1.63 -22.68
C VAL A 51 8.32 2.55 -21.49
N MET A 52 8.67 3.83 -21.62
CA MET A 52 8.33 4.82 -20.61
C MET A 52 6.85 5.17 -20.74
N VAL A 53 6.10 5.02 -19.66
CA VAL A 53 4.66 5.32 -19.61
C VAL A 53 4.41 6.31 -18.47
N TRP A 54 3.56 7.30 -18.70
CA TRP A 54 3.07 8.19 -17.64
C TRP A 54 2.12 7.41 -16.74
N TYR A 55 2.51 7.23 -15.48
CA TYR A 55 1.71 6.53 -14.48
C TYR A 55 1.17 7.53 -13.46
N PRO A 56 -0.13 7.48 -13.12
CA PRO A 56 -0.70 8.31 -12.08
C PRO A 56 -0.20 7.87 -10.72
N CYS A 57 0.23 8.81 -9.90
CA CYS A 57 0.69 8.59 -8.55
C CYS A 57 0.23 9.71 -7.62
N ILE A 58 0.06 9.37 -6.35
CA ILE A 58 -0.12 10.36 -5.28
C ILE A 58 1.15 10.36 -4.44
N TYR A 59 1.74 11.54 -4.28
CA TYR A 59 2.91 11.66 -3.43
C TYR A 59 2.53 11.47 -1.97
N PRO A 60 3.36 10.78 -1.17
CA PRO A 60 3.11 10.66 0.27
C PRO A 60 2.99 12.03 0.96
N SER A 61 3.70 13.06 0.50
CA SER A 61 3.54 14.43 0.98
C SER A 61 2.13 14.96 0.73
N THR A 62 1.62 14.88 -0.50
CA THR A 62 0.25 15.30 -0.86
C THR A 62 -0.80 14.59 -0.02
N TRP A 63 -0.65 13.27 0.14
CA TRP A 63 -1.57 12.48 0.96
C TRP A 63 -1.49 12.86 2.44
N MET A 64 -0.27 13.00 2.99
CA MET A 64 -0.07 13.31 4.41
C MET A 64 -0.55 14.72 4.75
N SER A 65 -0.25 15.72 3.91
CA SER A 65 -0.76 17.09 4.08
C SER A 65 -2.28 17.09 4.13
N TYR A 66 -2.95 16.42 3.18
CA TYR A 66 -4.40 16.31 3.20
C TYR A 66 -4.94 15.62 4.47
N MET A 67 -4.32 14.51 4.88
CA MET A 67 -4.74 13.78 6.07
C MET A 67 -4.56 14.62 7.33
N LEU A 68 -3.45 15.34 7.46
CA LEU A 68 -3.18 16.23 8.60
C LEU A 68 -4.12 17.45 8.63
N GLU A 69 -4.52 17.97 7.48
CA GLU A 69 -5.44 19.11 7.40
C GLU A 69 -6.89 18.72 7.68
N ASN A 70 -7.34 17.57 7.16
CA ASN A 70 -8.76 17.22 7.14
C ASN A 70 -9.12 16.16 8.18
N GLN A 71 -8.18 15.30 8.57
CA GLN A 71 -8.43 14.07 9.34
C GLN A 71 -7.24 13.73 10.26
N SER A 72 -6.65 14.74 10.92
CA SER A 72 -5.38 14.60 11.63
C SER A 72 -5.38 13.50 12.68
N TYR A 73 -6.52 13.28 13.33
CA TYR A 73 -6.71 12.26 14.35
C TYR A 73 -6.44 10.83 13.84
N LEU A 74 -6.61 10.55 12.54
CA LEU A 74 -6.28 9.23 11.99
C LEU A 74 -4.77 8.98 11.96
N VAL A 75 -3.99 10.05 11.75
CA VAL A 75 -2.52 9.99 11.67
C VAL A 75 -1.87 10.15 13.05
N LEU A 76 -2.47 10.96 13.91
CA LEU A 76 -1.93 11.35 15.21
C LEU A 76 -2.57 10.56 16.38
N GLY A 77 -2.96 9.30 16.14
CA GLY A 77 -3.41 8.40 17.20
C GLY A 77 -4.66 8.86 17.96
N GLY A 78 -5.59 9.53 17.28
CA GLY A 78 -6.82 10.08 17.85
C GLY A 78 -6.72 11.55 18.29
N VAL A 79 -5.56 12.19 18.16
CA VAL A 79 -5.33 13.57 18.59
C VAL A 79 -5.46 14.56 17.43
N ASP A 80 -6.03 15.74 17.69
CA ASP A 80 -6.12 16.80 16.69
C ASP A 80 -4.77 17.52 16.50
N ILE A 81 -4.45 17.95 15.27
CA ILE A 81 -3.21 18.69 14.97
C ILE A 81 -3.13 20.03 15.72
N GLN A 82 -4.27 20.62 16.07
CA GLN A 82 -4.37 21.86 16.86
C GLN A 82 -3.94 21.69 18.32
N GLU A 83 -3.68 20.46 18.78
CA GLU A 83 -3.26 20.15 20.15
C GLU A 83 -1.78 19.70 20.21
N PRO A 84 -0.80 20.62 19.97
CA PRO A 84 0.61 20.29 19.82
C PRO A 84 1.17 19.51 20.99
N SER A 85 0.86 19.91 22.23
CA SER A 85 1.37 19.25 23.42
C SER A 85 0.99 17.76 23.49
N LYS A 86 -0.19 17.39 22.99
CA LYS A 86 -0.66 16.00 23.04
C LYS A 86 -0.01 15.13 21.98
N TRP A 87 -0.08 15.53 20.70
CA TRP A 87 0.47 14.70 19.64
C TRP A 87 2.00 14.68 19.66
N GLN A 88 2.66 15.76 20.10
CA GLN A 88 4.11 15.77 20.33
C GLN A 88 4.50 14.80 21.44
N GLY A 89 3.72 14.73 22.52
CA GLY A 89 3.92 13.74 23.58
C GLY A 89 3.85 12.31 23.05
N ILE A 90 2.79 11.99 22.29
CA ILE A 90 2.62 10.66 21.68
C ILE A 90 3.79 10.31 20.75
N LEU A 91 4.20 11.24 19.87
CA LEU A 91 5.32 11.00 18.97
C LEU A 91 6.64 10.85 19.72
N ASN A 92 6.88 11.68 20.73
CA ASN A 92 8.07 11.56 21.56
C ASN A 92 8.12 10.20 22.26
N ASP A 93 7.02 9.79 22.90
CA ASP A 93 6.93 8.50 23.60
C ASP A 93 7.16 7.33 22.65
N PHE A 94 6.57 7.38 21.45
CA PHE A 94 6.82 6.40 20.40
C PHE A 94 8.31 6.32 20.04
N TRP A 95 8.96 7.46 19.79
CA TRP A 95 10.37 7.48 19.40
C TRP A 95 11.30 7.06 20.54
N GLN A 96 11.00 7.42 21.78
CA GLN A 96 11.74 6.93 22.94
C GLN A 96 11.64 5.41 23.07
N GLN A 97 10.43 4.84 22.93
CA GLN A 97 10.26 3.39 22.94
C GLN A 97 10.96 2.70 21.77
N TYR A 98 10.92 3.31 20.59
CA TYR A 98 11.59 2.79 19.41
C TYR A 98 13.11 2.74 19.59
N LEU A 99 13.71 3.81 20.16
CA LEU A 99 15.15 3.86 20.45
C LEU A 99 15.60 2.74 21.39
N LEU A 100 14.77 2.37 22.38
CA LEU A 100 15.06 1.24 23.27
C LEU A 100 15.08 -0.11 22.55
N TYR A 101 14.37 -0.23 21.41
CA TYR A 101 14.29 -1.46 20.63
C TYR A 101 15.40 -1.57 19.59
N ASP A 102 15.80 -0.46 18.96
CA ASP A 102 16.83 -0.41 17.92
C ASP A 102 17.72 0.83 18.08
N GLU A 103 18.68 0.75 19.02
CA GLU A 103 19.65 1.83 19.29
C GLU A 103 20.55 2.13 18.08
N GLN A 104 20.73 1.18 17.17
CA GLN A 104 21.58 1.33 15.98
C GLN A 104 20.81 1.86 14.76
N HIS A 105 19.51 2.13 14.90
CA HIS A 105 18.73 2.70 13.81
C HIS A 105 19.23 4.11 13.48
N THR A 106 20.05 4.22 12.44
CA THR A 106 20.51 5.51 11.95
C THR A 106 19.35 6.19 11.24
N TYR A 107 18.77 7.21 11.88
CA TYR A 107 17.75 8.11 11.33
C TYR A 107 18.25 8.97 10.16
N THR A 108 19.36 8.61 9.52
CA THR A 108 19.97 9.38 8.44
C THR A 108 19.13 9.29 7.17
N THR A 109 18.17 10.21 7.14
CA THR A 109 17.72 11.06 6.02
C THR A 109 17.14 10.41 4.76
N ARG A 110 17.20 9.09 4.57
CA ARG A 110 16.48 8.41 3.47
C ARG A 110 15.12 7.85 3.86
N PHE A 111 14.93 7.42 5.11
CA PHE A 111 13.74 6.67 5.52
C PHE A 111 12.55 7.52 5.98
N LEU A 112 12.78 8.70 6.57
CA LEU A 112 11.68 9.55 7.06
C LEU A 112 10.79 10.13 5.94
N PHE A 113 11.24 10.09 4.69
CA PHE A 113 10.42 10.46 3.51
C PHE A 113 9.67 9.27 2.88
N THR A 114 9.82 8.07 3.44
CA THR A 114 9.30 6.81 2.88
C THR A 114 8.77 5.95 4.02
N VAL A 115 7.50 6.16 4.41
CA VAL A 115 6.91 5.25 5.40
C VAL A 115 6.44 3.99 4.67
N VAL A 116 6.97 2.85 5.14
CA VAL A 116 6.86 1.44 4.73
C VAL A 116 8.03 0.95 3.84
N PRO A 117 8.79 -0.08 4.31
CA PRO A 117 10.10 -0.43 3.80
C PRO A 117 10.08 -1.00 2.39
N SER A 118 10.94 -0.43 1.55
CA SER A 118 11.40 -1.01 0.29
C SER A 118 12.32 -2.22 0.51
N GLU A 119 12.61 -2.60 1.74
CA GLU A 119 13.59 -3.64 2.08
C GLU A 119 13.05 -5.07 1.99
N LEU A 120 11.78 -5.27 1.65
CA LEU A 120 11.32 -6.56 1.11
C LEU A 120 11.71 -6.74 -0.37
N TYR A 121 12.23 -5.71 -1.04
CA TYR A 121 12.55 -5.76 -2.45
C TYR A 121 14.03 -6.10 -2.70
N TRP A 122 14.28 -7.39 -2.65
CA TRP A 122 15.51 -8.05 -3.10
C TRP A 122 15.71 -7.93 -4.64
N LYS A 123 16.83 -7.31 -5.04
CA LYS A 123 17.54 -7.38 -6.34
C LYS A 123 16.74 -7.07 -7.62
N ASP A 124 16.35 -5.82 -7.85
CA ASP A 124 15.98 -5.35 -9.20
C ASP A 124 16.53 -3.93 -9.47
N ALA A 125 17.34 -3.78 -10.52
CA ALA A 125 17.86 -2.49 -10.99
C ALA A 125 16.75 -1.48 -11.39
N THR A 126 15.51 -1.95 -11.49
CA THR A 126 14.32 -1.14 -11.71
C THR A 126 13.94 -0.30 -10.48
N LEU A 127 14.26 -0.77 -9.27
CA LEU A 127 13.95 -0.08 -8.02
C LEU A 127 14.92 1.05 -7.69
N ASP A 128 16.15 1.04 -8.21
CA ASP A 128 17.07 2.18 -8.03
C ASP A 128 16.56 3.45 -8.74
N GLY A 129 15.78 3.29 -9.81
CA GLY A 129 15.08 4.39 -10.48
C GLY A 129 13.87 4.90 -9.68
N LEU A 130 13.11 3.99 -9.07
CA LEU A 130 11.97 4.32 -8.20
C LEU A 130 12.40 4.87 -6.83
N ASN A 131 13.52 4.43 -6.26
CA ASN A 131 14.06 4.95 -5.01
C ASN A 131 14.64 6.36 -5.15
N ARG A 132 15.02 6.77 -6.38
CA ARG A 132 15.29 8.19 -6.68
C ARG A 132 14.02 9.02 -6.83
N LEU A 133 12.88 8.38 -7.07
CA LEU A 133 11.57 8.99 -7.28
C LEU A 133 10.65 8.51 -6.15
N GLN A 134 10.84 9.04 -4.94
CA GLN A 134 10.06 8.72 -3.72
C GLN A 134 8.54 8.65 -3.98
N LEU A 135 8.02 7.45 -4.29
CA LEU A 135 6.64 7.21 -4.64
C LEU A 135 6.08 6.09 -3.77
N VAL A 136 5.03 6.40 -3.02
CA VAL A 136 4.15 5.36 -2.47
C VAL A 136 3.24 4.92 -3.60
N GLN A 137 3.35 3.66 -4.01
CA GLN A 137 2.42 3.07 -4.94
C GLN A 137 1.09 2.82 -4.22
N ILE A 138 0.21 3.83 -4.23
CA ILE A 138 -1.20 3.66 -3.91
C ILE A 138 -1.93 3.52 -5.24
N ASP A 139 -2.53 2.36 -5.48
CA ASP A 139 -3.40 2.15 -6.65
C ASP A 139 -4.65 3.02 -6.48
N ILE A 140 -4.63 4.21 -7.06
CA ILE A 140 -5.74 5.15 -7.10
C ILE A 140 -6.16 5.31 -8.55
N VAL A 141 -7.44 5.02 -8.81
CA VAL A 141 -8.06 5.29 -10.10
C VAL A 141 -8.34 6.77 -10.19
N ALA A 142 -7.58 7.44 -11.03
CA ALA A 142 -7.93 8.77 -11.52
C ALA A 142 -9.22 8.69 -12.34
N PRO A 143 -10.16 9.65 -12.24
CA PRO A 143 -11.14 9.85 -13.30
C PRO A 143 -10.38 10.11 -14.61
N ALA A 144 -10.98 9.73 -15.74
CA ALA A 144 -10.43 10.01 -17.07
C ALA A 144 -10.11 11.51 -17.17
N LEU A 145 -8.84 11.85 -16.95
CA LEU A 145 -8.30 13.17 -17.23
C LEU A 145 -8.37 13.27 -18.75
N ASP A 146 -9.10 14.27 -19.23
CA ASP A 146 -9.28 14.54 -20.65
C ASP A 146 -7.90 14.59 -21.34
N GLN A 147 -7.53 13.47 -21.97
CA GLN A 147 -6.24 13.30 -22.65
C GLN A 147 -6.12 14.29 -23.82
N ALA A 148 -7.23 14.91 -24.27
CA ALA A 148 -7.18 15.98 -25.26
C ALA A 148 -6.40 17.20 -24.77
N LYS A 149 -6.33 17.46 -23.45
CA LYS A 149 -5.59 18.61 -22.91
C LYS A 149 -4.09 18.35 -22.76
N VAL A 150 -3.69 17.09 -22.53
CA VAL A 150 -2.28 16.67 -22.45
C VAL A 150 -1.68 16.45 -23.86
N MET A 151 -2.51 16.14 -24.86
CA MET A 151 -2.08 15.90 -26.26
C MET A 151 -1.93 17.19 -27.11
N SER A 152 -2.22 18.39 -26.58
CA SER A 152 -1.99 19.64 -27.35
C SER A 152 -0.51 20.07 -27.45
N LEU A 153 0.39 19.36 -26.74
CA LEU A 153 1.83 19.49 -26.93
C LEU A 153 2.39 18.17 -27.46
N LYS A 154 2.55 18.13 -28.79
CA LYS A 154 3.23 17.13 -29.65
C LYS A 154 2.29 16.25 -30.49
N THR A 155 2.07 16.75 -31.70
CA THR A 155 1.85 16.08 -32.99
C THR A 155 2.04 14.55 -33.06
N GLY A 156 1.07 13.90 -33.72
CA GLY A 156 1.28 12.74 -34.61
C GLY A 156 0.76 11.39 -34.12
N GLU A 157 -0.45 11.03 -34.59
CA GLU A 157 -1.05 9.69 -34.81
C GLU A 157 -0.61 8.48 -33.94
N GLU A 158 -1.55 7.84 -33.25
CA GLU A 158 -2.25 6.62 -33.71
C GLU A 158 -3.26 6.17 -32.62
N GLN A 159 -4.53 6.01 -33.00
CA GLN A 159 -5.59 5.50 -32.12
C GLN A 159 -5.34 4.02 -31.80
N VAL A 160 -4.97 3.72 -30.56
CA VAL A 160 -4.95 2.35 -30.03
C VAL A 160 -6.17 2.15 -29.14
N SER A 161 -7.00 1.19 -29.54
CA SER A 161 -8.16 0.70 -28.81
C SER A 161 -7.81 0.25 -27.38
N ASP A 162 -8.60 0.76 -26.45
CA ASP A 162 -8.55 0.61 -25.00
C ASP A 162 -8.66 -0.86 -24.53
N PRO A 163 -7.73 -1.35 -23.68
CA PRO A 163 -8.02 -2.44 -22.78
C PRO A 163 -8.00 -1.95 -21.32
N GLU A 164 -9.20 -1.96 -20.75
CA GLU A 164 -9.52 -2.15 -19.33
C GLU A 164 -8.31 -2.38 -18.41
N SER A 165 -7.96 -1.37 -17.62
CA SER A 165 -7.05 -1.54 -16.49
C SER A 165 -7.78 -1.27 -15.18
N ALA A 166 -8.48 -2.32 -14.71
CA ALA A 166 -8.98 -2.39 -13.35
C ALA A 166 -7.80 -2.70 -12.42
N TRP A 167 -7.36 -1.72 -11.65
CA TRP A 167 -6.31 -1.89 -10.64
C TRP A 167 -6.97 -2.21 -9.29
N ALA A 168 -6.78 -3.44 -8.83
CA ALA A 168 -7.19 -3.87 -7.50
C ALA A 168 -6.20 -3.28 -6.49
N PHE A 169 -6.69 -2.77 -5.35
CA PHE A 169 -5.86 -2.40 -4.20
C PHE A 169 -5.13 -3.66 -3.70
N ARG A 170 -3.97 -3.95 -4.26
CA ARG A 170 -3.15 -5.09 -3.85
C ARG A 170 -2.34 -4.64 -2.65
N CYS A 171 -2.94 -4.75 -1.47
CA CYS A 171 -2.14 -4.93 -0.28
C CYS A 171 -1.35 -6.23 -0.50
N GLY A 172 -0.07 -6.10 -0.87
CA GLY A 172 0.75 -7.23 -1.30
C GLY A 172 0.75 -8.29 -0.20
N LYS A 173 0.79 -9.57 -0.60
CA LYS A 173 0.98 -10.68 0.34
C LYS A 173 2.10 -10.37 1.34
N ASP A 174 3.16 -9.74 0.85
CA ASP A 174 4.35 -9.42 1.62
C ASP A 174 4.05 -8.38 2.72
N PHE A 175 3.27 -7.33 2.44
CA PHE A 175 2.86 -6.34 3.44
C PHE A 175 2.05 -6.97 4.58
N VAL A 176 1.04 -7.78 4.23
CA VAL A 176 0.22 -8.49 5.24
C VAL A 176 1.08 -9.47 6.03
N SER A 177 2.01 -10.16 5.37
CA SER A 177 2.93 -11.11 6.01
C SER A 177 3.88 -10.42 6.98
N SER A 178 4.40 -9.23 6.62
CA SER A 178 5.26 -8.43 7.47
C SER A 178 4.53 -7.87 8.68
N GLY A 179 3.31 -7.37 8.51
CA GLY A 179 2.46 -6.94 9.61
C GLY A 179 2.18 -8.09 10.59
N LEU A 180 1.83 -9.27 10.07
CA LEU A 180 1.61 -10.45 10.89
C LEU A 180 2.87 -10.88 11.68
N VAL A 181 4.04 -10.94 11.02
CA VAL A 181 5.28 -11.31 11.69
C VAL A 181 5.67 -10.26 12.74
N LEU A 182 5.41 -8.98 12.48
CA LEU A 182 5.61 -7.91 13.47
C LEU A 182 4.73 -8.14 14.71
N LEU A 183 3.43 -8.39 14.53
CA LEU A 183 2.52 -8.70 15.65
C LEU A 183 3.00 -9.91 16.46
N CYS A 184 3.48 -10.96 15.80
CA CYS A 184 4.06 -12.11 16.49
C CYS A 184 5.37 -11.77 17.23
N LYS A 185 6.23 -10.92 16.66
CA LYS A 185 7.47 -10.47 17.31
C LYS A 185 7.22 -9.58 18.52
N LEU A 186 6.19 -8.74 18.47
CA LEU A 186 5.73 -7.90 19.57
C LEU A 186 4.97 -8.68 20.67
N GLU A 187 4.91 -10.00 20.56
CA GLU A 187 4.27 -10.90 21.54
C GLU A 187 2.76 -10.65 21.72
N LEU A 188 2.11 -10.01 20.74
CA LEU A 188 0.67 -9.76 20.74
C LEU A 188 -0.15 -11.02 20.39
N VAL A 189 0.51 -12.02 19.81
CA VAL A 189 -0.05 -13.36 19.60
C VAL A 189 0.55 -14.30 20.64
N PRO A 190 -0.25 -15.07 21.39
CA PRO A 190 0.26 -16.01 22.38
C PRO A 190 1.16 -17.06 21.72
N GLY A 191 2.12 -17.60 22.48
CA GLY A 191 2.99 -18.68 22.03
C GLY A 191 4.46 -18.49 22.41
N ARG A 192 5.14 -19.62 22.68
CA ARG A 192 6.59 -19.63 22.95
C ARG A 192 7.35 -19.66 21.63
N GLY A 193 7.85 -18.49 21.22
CA GLY A 193 8.64 -18.30 20.01
C GLY A 193 7.83 -18.04 18.75
N LEU A 194 8.49 -17.49 17.73
CA LEU A 194 7.87 -17.05 16.47
C LEU A 194 7.13 -18.16 15.70
N PRO A 195 7.65 -19.40 15.55
CA PRO A 195 6.94 -20.45 14.84
C PRO A 195 5.61 -20.83 15.48
N THR A 196 5.58 -20.93 16.81
CA THR A 196 4.37 -21.22 17.60
C THR A 196 3.34 -20.09 17.44
N ARG A 197 3.78 -18.83 17.58
CA ARG A 197 2.91 -17.65 17.40
C ARG A 197 2.30 -17.57 16.00
N LEU A 198 3.08 -17.92 14.96
CA LEU A 198 2.57 -17.97 13.59
C LEU A 198 1.56 -19.09 13.39
N ALA A 199 1.76 -20.25 14.03
CA ALA A 199 0.81 -21.36 13.99
C ALA A 199 -0.51 -20.99 14.69
N ASP A 200 -0.44 -20.33 15.85
CA ASP A 200 -1.60 -19.86 16.60
C ASP A 200 -2.37 -18.80 15.80
N ALA A 201 -1.68 -17.80 15.23
CA ALA A 201 -2.32 -16.82 14.35
C ALA A 201 -2.97 -17.45 13.10
N TYR A 202 -2.38 -18.52 12.56
CA TYR A 202 -2.97 -19.25 11.44
C TYR A 202 -4.23 -20.00 11.86
N SER A 203 -4.22 -20.63 13.05
CA SER A 203 -5.40 -21.27 13.63
C SER A 203 -6.56 -20.28 13.77
N ASP A 204 -6.29 -19.09 14.31
CA ASP A 204 -7.28 -18.01 14.46
C ASP A 204 -7.84 -17.56 13.09
N PHE A 205 -6.96 -17.40 12.10
CA PHE A 205 -7.36 -17.06 10.73
C PHE A 205 -8.27 -18.13 10.10
N VAL A 206 -7.94 -19.42 10.27
CA VAL A 206 -8.77 -20.54 9.76
C VAL A 206 -10.12 -20.57 10.46
N GLN A 207 -10.16 -20.38 11.79
CA GLN A 207 -11.42 -20.30 12.53
C GLN A 207 -12.28 -19.12 12.05
N TRP A 208 -11.66 -17.95 11.83
CA TRP A 208 -12.37 -16.79 11.28
C TRP A 208 -12.95 -17.11 9.90
N CYS A 209 -12.18 -17.74 9.02
CA CYS A 209 -12.65 -18.15 7.69
C CYS A 209 -13.86 -19.09 7.79
N SER A 210 -13.80 -20.10 8.66
CA SER A 210 -14.89 -21.05 8.90
C SER A 210 -16.18 -20.34 9.36
N ARG A 211 -16.09 -19.44 10.36
CA ARG A 211 -17.24 -18.68 10.87
C ARG A 211 -17.91 -17.79 9.81
N HIS A 212 -17.16 -17.38 8.78
CA HIS A 212 -17.64 -16.48 7.73
C HIS A 212 -17.92 -17.20 6.39
N GLY A 213 -17.91 -18.54 6.37
CA GLY A 213 -18.11 -19.31 5.15
C GLY A 213 -17.07 -19.02 4.07
N LYS A 214 -15.82 -18.73 4.47
CA LYS A 214 -14.68 -18.51 3.58
C LYS A 214 -13.79 -19.73 3.57
N SER A 215 -13.21 -20.03 2.40
CA SER A 215 -12.12 -21.01 2.27
C SER A 215 -10.79 -20.29 2.14
N THR A 216 -9.73 -20.90 2.66
CA THR A 216 -8.33 -20.44 2.48
C THR A 216 -7.56 -21.46 1.65
N SER A 217 -6.79 -20.98 0.67
CA SER A 217 -5.83 -21.80 -0.09
C SER A 217 -4.44 -21.83 0.55
N ILE A 218 -4.20 -20.99 1.55
CA ILE A 218 -2.92 -20.94 2.30
C ILE A 218 -2.92 -22.13 3.25
N ARG A 219 -1.81 -22.90 3.27
CA ARG A 219 -1.68 -24.12 4.10
C ARG A 219 -1.20 -23.85 5.53
N GLY A 220 -0.61 -22.68 5.77
CA GLY A 220 -0.06 -22.28 7.05
C GLY A 220 0.70 -20.97 6.94
N PHE A 221 0.93 -20.32 8.08
CA PHE A 221 1.81 -19.17 8.18
C PHE A 221 3.21 -19.65 8.54
N SER A 222 4.19 -19.35 7.68
CA SER A 222 5.58 -19.70 7.92
C SER A 222 6.50 -18.65 7.32
N LYS A 223 7.66 -18.46 7.96
CA LYS A 223 8.69 -17.52 7.49
C LYS A 223 9.11 -17.83 6.04
N ALA A 224 9.30 -19.11 5.72
CA ALA A 224 9.61 -19.56 4.37
C ALA A 224 8.46 -19.29 3.39
N GLY A 225 7.21 -19.51 3.81
CA GLY A 225 6.02 -19.23 3.01
C GLY A 225 5.83 -17.75 2.70
N PHE A 226 6.32 -16.86 3.56
CA PHE A 226 6.29 -15.42 3.38
C PHE A 226 7.45 -14.86 2.55
N LYS A 227 8.43 -15.69 2.16
CA LYS A 227 9.61 -15.25 1.40
C LYS A 227 10.34 -14.05 2.04
N MET A 228 10.27 -13.94 3.37
CA MET A 228 10.96 -12.89 4.11
C MET A 228 12.44 -13.22 4.17
N GLY A 229 13.20 -12.71 3.18
CA GLY A 229 14.65 -12.85 3.10
C GLY A 229 15.29 -12.06 4.24
N TYR A 230 15.64 -12.73 5.33
CA TYR A 230 16.64 -12.20 6.24
C TYR A 230 18.00 -12.72 5.79
N PRO A 231 19.06 -11.91 5.83
CA PRO A 231 20.40 -12.46 5.84
C PRO A 231 20.47 -13.45 6.99
N GLU A 232 20.92 -14.68 6.73
CA GLU A 232 21.26 -15.59 7.82
C GLU A 232 22.28 -14.87 8.68
N SER A 233 21.95 -14.71 9.97
CA SER A 233 22.85 -14.12 10.95
C SER A 233 24.18 -14.88 10.89
N ILE A 234 25.26 -14.17 10.55
CA ILE A 234 26.65 -14.62 10.66
C ILE A 234 26.96 -14.90 12.13
#